data_AF-B1KIL5-F1
#
_entry.id   AF-B1KIL5-F1
#
_cell.length_a   1.000
_cell.length_b   1.000
_cell.length_c   1.000
_cell.angle_alpha   90.00
_cell.angle_beta   90.00
_cell.angle_gamma   90.00
#
_symmetry.space_group_name_H-M   'P 1'
#
loop_
_entity.id
_entity.type
_entity.pdbx_description
1 polymer ?
#
loop_
_entity_poly.entity_id
_entity_poly.type
_entity_poly.pdbx_seq_one_letter_code
_entity_poly.pdbx_strand_id
1 'polypeptide(L)'
;MVNITRKFTRLALILTSAVGAASYSFNALSAGNSLDLSFKNQAIQAPFELTHTLLPVDLLPDAGKELLALGVDDSKQRWLGVFSLNPDSMKYSLAQKVLLPVSFHSFDISEGEGQQQLYFQSSEHLVQFIAADKTAPFKVISDIDSMTLKSRADYISRGDFVRDLNGDNRADIIITNFTDITLLLAQEVGGFTRQTLPIKPFVNVYKKSVNYTESKIYLADMNLDGRKDIVKIGEGELESYFQTDEGGFKKTPNYHPMRQAISGVDWWLKRDAFGDQPDQSSLVYRKVEEIRDIDHDGITDLVLRYTKSSGVLDRVNDYEIFLGENNEGKLSFPIEPNSVIHAEGTLTGFEFIDIDDDEKLEVMVSGFDIGLSQIIGALISGSIDQDVYLFKMDSNGRYAKKPNTSKEVELSFSLTSGQSGEPVIKLADFNGDKRQDLLLSDGDSNLRVYLGESSSKLVGKRGEKLEVTLPEEGDMLSIADLNYDGKDDILIKYGRQDDVELLTQFRVVLSE
;
A
#
# COMPACT_ATOMS: atom_id res chain seq x y z
N MET A 1 4.52 -21.69 76.67
CA MET A 1 5.59 -21.66 75.65
C MET A 1 5.92 -23.10 75.28
N VAL A 2 5.40 -23.59 74.15
CA VAL A 2 5.61 -24.99 73.73
C VAL A 2 5.80 -25.01 72.22
N ASN A 3 7.02 -25.39 71.82
CA ASN A 3 7.35 -25.97 70.51
C ASN A 3 6.50 -27.22 70.25
N ILE A 4 6.26 -27.60 68.99
CA ILE A 4 6.46 -28.97 68.46
C ILE A 4 6.00 -29.05 66.99
N THR A 5 6.92 -29.55 66.17
CA THR A 5 6.78 -30.16 64.85
C THR A 5 5.82 -31.36 64.84
N ARG A 6 4.97 -31.52 63.81
CA ARG A 6 4.71 -32.85 63.20
C ARG A 6 3.86 -32.81 61.93
N LYS A 7 4.36 -33.53 60.91
CA LYS A 7 3.62 -34.07 59.78
C LYS A 7 2.82 -35.33 60.18
N PHE A 8 1.88 -35.66 59.29
CA PHE A 8 1.22 -36.96 59.01
C PHE A 8 0.00 -37.35 59.86
N THR A 9 -1.16 -37.46 59.20
CA THR A 9 -1.80 -38.77 58.95
C THR A 9 -2.82 -38.71 57.80
N ARG A 10 -2.85 -39.77 56.98
CA ARG A 10 -3.85 -40.05 55.94
C ARG A 10 -5.13 -40.57 56.59
N LEU A 11 -6.29 -40.28 55.98
CA LEU A 11 -7.37 -41.27 55.88
C LEU A 11 -8.28 -40.96 54.68
N ALA A 12 -8.48 -41.97 53.84
CA ALA A 12 -9.43 -41.98 52.75
C ALA A 12 -10.82 -42.37 53.26
N LEU A 13 -11.88 -41.82 52.69
CA LEU A 13 -13.17 -42.49 52.60
C LEU A 13 -13.92 -42.02 51.35
N ILE A 14 -14.39 -43.01 50.58
CA ILE A 14 -15.21 -42.90 49.37
C ILE A 14 -16.69 -43.05 49.79
N LEU A 15 -17.57 -42.50 48.94
CA LEU A 15 -18.98 -42.85 48.66
C LEU A 15 -20.11 -41.93 49.18
N THR A 16 -20.65 -41.20 48.20
CA THR A 16 -22.08 -41.06 47.81
C THR A 16 -23.11 -40.60 48.82
N SER A 17 -23.77 -39.48 48.51
CA SER A 17 -25.16 -39.46 48.00
C SER A 17 -25.64 -38.03 47.75
N ALA A 18 -26.41 -37.88 46.67
CA ALA A 18 -27.00 -36.66 46.18
C ALA A 18 -28.07 -36.09 47.13
N VAL A 19 -28.32 -34.78 47.04
CA VAL A 19 -29.62 -34.18 46.66
C VAL A 19 -29.54 -32.65 46.84
N GLY A 20 -29.72 -31.95 45.72
CA GLY A 20 -30.49 -30.71 45.56
C GLY A 20 -30.17 -29.48 46.41
N ALA A 21 -29.43 -28.52 45.83
CA ALA A 21 -29.54 -27.12 46.22
C ALA A 21 -29.56 -26.24 44.96
N ALA A 22 -30.71 -25.60 44.74
CA ALA A 22 -30.92 -24.57 43.73
C ALA A 22 -29.94 -23.42 43.96
N SER A 23 -29.19 -23.05 42.92
CA SER A 23 -28.33 -21.88 42.91
C SER A 23 -28.86 -20.90 41.87
N TYR A 24 -29.23 -19.72 42.33
CA TYR A 24 -29.60 -18.58 41.49
C TYR A 24 -28.40 -18.19 40.62
N SER A 25 -28.50 -18.38 39.32
CA SER A 25 -27.54 -17.81 38.36
C SER A 25 -27.89 -16.34 38.15
N PHE A 26 -27.05 -15.44 38.66
CA PHE A 26 -26.98 -14.07 38.17
C PHE A 26 -26.54 -14.14 36.71
N ASN A 27 -27.46 -13.91 35.77
CA ASN A 27 -27.09 -13.57 34.41
C ASN A 27 -26.50 -12.16 34.42
N ALA A 28 -25.17 -12.08 34.53
CA ALA A 28 -24.46 -10.91 34.04
C ALA A 28 -24.63 -10.91 32.51
N LEU A 29 -25.48 -10.01 32.02
CA LEU A 29 -25.50 -9.61 30.62
C LEU A 29 -24.13 -8.97 30.33
N SER A 30 -23.17 -9.75 29.85
CA SER A 30 -22.07 -9.20 29.07
C SER A 30 -22.64 -8.84 27.71
N ALA A 31 -23.01 -7.58 27.54
CA ALA A 31 -23.19 -6.98 26.22
C ALA A 31 -21.81 -6.87 25.58
N GLY A 32 -21.37 -7.95 24.96
CA GLY A 32 -20.39 -7.93 23.89
C GLY A 32 -21.10 -8.51 22.69
N ASN A 33 -21.63 -7.66 21.82
CA ASN A 33 -21.98 -8.09 20.47
C ASN A 33 -20.65 -8.43 19.79
N SER A 34 -20.19 -9.68 19.87
CA SER A 34 -19.35 -10.21 18.80
C SER A 34 -20.27 -10.28 17.60
N LEU A 35 -20.20 -9.29 16.72
CA LEU A 35 -20.71 -9.46 15.37
C LEU A 35 -19.84 -10.56 14.75
N ASP A 36 -20.35 -11.79 14.65
CA ASP A 36 -19.68 -12.82 13.87
C ASP A 36 -19.61 -12.28 12.42
N LEU A 37 -18.41 -12.07 11.90
CA LEU A 37 -18.23 -11.70 10.51
C LEU A 37 -18.74 -12.84 9.63
N SER A 38 -19.49 -12.49 8.60
CA SER A 38 -20.03 -13.45 7.63
C SER A 38 -19.54 -13.11 6.24
N PHE A 39 -19.13 -14.14 5.50
CA PHE A 39 -18.50 -13.98 4.19
C PHE A 39 -19.08 -14.95 3.16
N LYS A 40 -19.32 -14.46 1.95
CA LYS A 40 -19.78 -15.23 0.81
C LYS A 40 -18.70 -15.35 -0.26
N ASN A 41 -18.19 -16.56 -0.40
CA ASN A 41 -17.13 -16.89 -1.35
C ASN A 41 -17.67 -17.29 -2.73
N GLN A 42 -17.08 -16.74 -3.79
CA GLN A 42 -17.28 -17.19 -5.17
C GLN A 42 -15.93 -17.32 -5.89
N ALA A 43 -15.75 -18.40 -6.64
CA ALA A 43 -14.62 -18.58 -7.55
C ALA A 43 -15.08 -18.35 -8.99
N ILE A 44 -14.32 -17.55 -9.74
CA ILE A 44 -14.66 -17.12 -11.09
C ILE A 44 -13.55 -17.54 -12.04
N GLN A 45 -13.96 -18.13 -13.16
CA GLN A 45 -13.06 -18.57 -14.22
C GLN A 45 -12.85 -17.43 -15.22
N ALA A 46 -11.61 -16.95 -15.34
CA ALA A 46 -11.19 -16.03 -16.37
C ALA A 46 -10.92 -16.78 -17.71
N PRO A 47 -11.15 -16.13 -18.86
CA PRO A 47 -10.94 -16.72 -20.19
C PRO A 47 -9.48 -16.59 -20.69
N PHE A 48 -8.53 -16.33 -19.78
CA PHE A 48 -7.10 -16.16 -20.02
C PHE A 48 -6.31 -16.28 -18.70
N GLU A 49 -4.99 -16.50 -18.78
CA GLU A 49 -4.06 -16.52 -17.64
C GLU A 49 -3.96 -15.10 -17.07
N LEU A 50 -4.28 -14.92 -15.78
CA LEU A 50 -4.23 -13.62 -15.10
C LEU A 50 -2.79 -13.22 -14.80
N THR A 51 -2.41 -12.02 -15.23
CA THR A 51 -1.04 -11.52 -15.08
C THR A 51 -0.90 -10.50 -13.96
N HIS A 52 -1.92 -9.68 -13.74
CA HIS A 52 -1.93 -8.62 -12.73
C HIS A 52 -2.94 -8.93 -11.63
N THR A 53 -2.84 -8.25 -10.49
CA THR A 53 -3.92 -8.20 -9.49
C THR A 53 -5.18 -7.61 -10.14
N LEU A 54 -6.34 -8.06 -9.68
CA LEU A 54 -7.62 -7.50 -10.12
C LEU A 54 -7.78 -6.09 -9.58
N LEU A 55 -8.38 -5.21 -10.38
CA LEU A 55 -8.59 -3.83 -9.98
C LEU A 55 -10.10 -3.58 -9.88
N PRO A 56 -10.63 -3.34 -8.68
CA PRO A 56 -11.99 -2.85 -8.52
C PRO A 56 -12.05 -1.40 -9.00
N VAL A 57 -12.97 -1.11 -9.93
CA VAL A 57 -13.07 0.20 -10.57
C VAL A 57 -14.52 0.58 -10.88
N ASP A 58 -14.76 1.87 -11.04
CA ASP A 58 -16.07 2.41 -11.40
C ASP A 58 -16.04 2.97 -12.83
N LEU A 59 -16.09 2.10 -13.86
CA LEU A 59 -16.01 2.53 -15.26
C LEU A 59 -17.37 2.70 -15.94
N LEU A 60 -18.38 1.97 -15.48
CA LEU A 60 -19.74 1.99 -16.02
C LEU A 60 -20.70 2.59 -14.98
N PRO A 61 -21.90 3.04 -15.39
CA PRO A 61 -22.91 3.57 -14.46
C PRO A 61 -23.70 2.47 -13.74
N ASP A 62 -23.31 1.20 -13.90
CA ASP A 62 -24.02 0.05 -13.33
C ASP A 62 -23.78 -0.04 -11.81
N ALA A 63 -24.59 -0.84 -11.12
CA ALA A 63 -24.47 -1.00 -9.67
C ALA A 63 -23.34 -1.97 -9.30
N GLY A 64 -22.54 -1.58 -8.29
CA GLY A 64 -21.32 -2.29 -7.87
C GLY A 64 -20.12 -1.96 -8.76
N LYS A 65 -18.93 -2.19 -8.23
CA LYS A 65 -17.68 -1.96 -8.95
C LYS A 65 -17.49 -3.01 -10.06
N GLU A 66 -16.88 -2.62 -11.18
CA GLU A 66 -16.32 -3.58 -12.12
C GLU A 66 -14.98 -4.14 -11.62
N LEU A 67 -14.62 -5.35 -12.06
CA LEU A 67 -13.27 -5.89 -11.88
C LEU A 67 -12.54 -5.89 -13.21
N LEU A 68 -11.43 -5.15 -13.28
CA LEU A 68 -10.50 -5.22 -14.41
C LEU A 68 -9.54 -6.37 -14.22
N ALA A 69 -9.46 -7.22 -15.24
CA ALA A 69 -8.55 -8.35 -15.31
C ALA A 69 -7.62 -8.19 -16.52
N LEU A 70 -6.31 -8.16 -16.27
CA LEU A 70 -5.29 -8.17 -17.31
C LEU A 70 -4.66 -9.56 -17.41
N GLY A 71 -4.57 -10.10 -18.61
CA GLY A 71 -4.01 -11.42 -18.80
C GLY A 71 -3.54 -11.75 -20.20
N VAL A 72 -3.09 -12.99 -20.38
CA VAL A 72 -2.62 -13.51 -21.66
C VAL A 72 -3.30 -14.82 -22.02
N ASP A 73 -3.56 -15.03 -23.30
CA ASP A 73 -4.02 -16.33 -23.80
C ASP A 73 -2.86 -17.27 -24.12
N ASP A 74 -3.19 -18.47 -24.61
CA ASP A 74 -2.23 -19.50 -25.02
C ASP A 74 -1.28 -19.03 -26.14
N SER A 75 -1.72 -18.07 -26.96
CA SER A 75 -0.91 -17.44 -28.01
C SER A 75 -0.10 -16.23 -27.51
N LYS A 76 -0.11 -15.98 -26.20
CA LYS A 76 0.52 -14.85 -25.52
C LYS A 76 0.03 -13.48 -26.02
N GLN A 77 -1.21 -13.42 -26.53
CA GLN A 77 -1.87 -12.14 -26.78
C GLN A 77 -2.40 -11.57 -25.48
N ARG A 78 -2.29 -10.24 -25.31
CA ARG A 78 -2.71 -9.54 -24.09
C ARG A 78 -4.19 -9.19 -24.16
N TRP A 79 -4.91 -9.38 -23.07
CA TRP A 79 -6.34 -9.14 -22.96
C TRP A 79 -6.67 -8.29 -21.75
N LEU A 80 -7.65 -7.41 -21.91
CA LEU A 80 -8.37 -6.72 -20.84
C LEU A 80 -9.76 -7.37 -20.73
N GLY A 81 -10.08 -7.89 -19.55
CA GLY A 81 -11.42 -8.34 -19.18
C GLY A 81 -12.06 -7.32 -18.24
N VAL A 82 -13.34 -7.01 -18.48
CA VAL A 82 -14.19 -6.24 -17.57
C VAL A 82 -15.25 -7.19 -17.04
N PHE A 83 -15.25 -7.46 -15.74
CA PHE A 83 -16.26 -8.25 -15.07
C PHE A 83 -17.21 -7.32 -14.32
N SER A 84 -18.52 -7.55 -14.45
CA SER A 84 -19.54 -6.74 -13.78
C SER A 84 -20.30 -7.60 -12.77
N LEU A 85 -20.69 -6.98 -11.66
CA LEU A 85 -21.50 -7.59 -10.62
C LEU A 85 -22.97 -7.58 -11.03
N ASN A 86 -23.64 -8.72 -10.93
CA ASN A 86 -25.10 -8.76 -11.02
C ASN A 86 -25.70 -8.45 -9.63
N PRO A 87 -26.46 -7.34 -9.45
CA PRO A 87 -26.92 -6.90 -8.14
C PRO A 87 -27.97 -7.83 -7.51
N ASP A 88 -28.73 -8.58 -8.31
CA ASP A 88 -29.76 -9.50 -7.78
C ASP A 88 -29.15 -10.79 -7.22
N SER A 89 -28.12 -11.32 -7.90
CA SER A 89 -27.51 -12.60 -7.55
C SER A 89 -26.21 -12.47 -6.75
N MET A 90 -25.64 -11.26 -6.71
CA MET A 90 -24.32 -10.95 -6.14
C MET A 90 -23.21 -11.81 -6.74
N LYS A 91 -23.27 -11.99 -8.07
CA LYS A 91 -22.29 -12.79 -8.83
C LYS A 91 -21.66 -11.97 -9.95
N TYR A 92 -20.34 -12.10 -10.06
CA TYR A 92 -19.59 -11.50 -11.15
C TYR A 92 -19.65 -12.35 -12.43
N SER A 93 -19.67 -11.67 -13.56
CA SER A 93 -19.57 -12.30 -14.88
C SER A 93 -18.82 -11.41 -15.87
N LEU A 94 -18.18 -12.01 -16.87
CA LEU A 94 -17.43 -11.28 -17.89
C LEU A 94 -18.38 -10.47 -18.78
N ALA A 95 -18.33 -9.15 -18.68
CA ALA A 95 -19.13 -8.22 -19.47
C ALA A 95 -18.45 -7.84 -20.80
N GLN A 96 -17.11 -7.76 -20.80
CA GLN A 96 -16.32 -7.40 -21.97
C GLN A 96 -14.94 -8.07 -21.94
N LYS A 97 -14.45 -8.51 -23.10
CA LYS A 97 -13.07 -8.97 -23.31
C LYS A 97 -12.50 -8.25 -24.54
N VAL A 98 -11.42 -7.51 -24.34
CA VAL A 98 -10.81 -6.64 -25.36
C VAL A 98 -9.35 -7.03 -25.56
N LEU A 99 -8.92 -7.13 -26.82
CA LEU A 99 -7.51 -7.36 -27.15
C LEU A 99 -6.72 -6.08 -26.86
N LEU A 100 -5.66 -6.18 -26.07
CA LEU A 100 -4.80 -5.05 -25.76
C LEU A 100 -3.73 -4.88 -26.86
N PRO A 101 -3.66 -3.70 -27.49
CA PRO A 101 -2.58 -3.36 -28.42
C PRO A 101 -1.20 -3.61 -27.82
N VAL A 102 -0.29 -4.23 -28.58
CA VAL A 102 1.07 -4.56 -28.10
C VAL A 102 1.96 -3.33 -27.86
N SER A 103 1.53 -2.16 -28.34
CA SER A 103 2.21 -0.87 -28.14
C SER A 103 2.00 -0.27 -26.75
N PHE A 104 0.98 -0.71 -26.00
CA PHE A 104 0.76 -0.22 -24.64
C PHE A 104 1.82 -0.82 -23.70
N HIS A 105 2.54 0.05 -23.00
CA HIS A 105 3.58 -0.35 -22.04
C HIS A 105 3.14 -0.16 -20.60
N SER A 106 2.23 0.79 -20.34
CA SER A 106 1.68 1.03 -19.02
C SER A 106 0.21 1.40 -19.06
N PHE A 107 -0.45 1.24 -17.91
CA PHE A 107 -1.83 1.69 -17.68
C PHE A 107 -1.95 2.31 -16.30
N ASP A 108 -2.95 3.16 -16.12
CA ASP A 108 -3.26 3.79 -14.84
C ASP A 108 -4.72 4.26 -14.81
N ILE A 109 -5.26 4.53 -13.63
CA ILE A 109 -6.69 4.80 -13.40
C ILE A 109 -6.82 6.12 -12.66
N SER A 110 -7.79 6.96 -13.04
CA SER A 110 -8.07 8.18 -12.31
C SER A 110 -8.60 7.91 -10.90
N GLU A 111 -8.10 8.65 -9.94
CA GLU A 111 -8.61 8.72 -8.57
C GLU A 111 -9.77 9.74 -8.47
N GLY A 112 -10.58 9.65 -7.41
CA GLY A 112 -11.63 10.62 -7.08
C GLY A 112 -13.05 10.03 -6.97
N GLU A 113 -13.99 10.87 -6.52
CA GLU A 113 -15.40 10.50 -6.40
C GLU A 113 -16.09 10.45 -7.79
N GLY A 114 -16.69 9.31 -8.12
CA GLY A 114 -17.48 9.12 -9.34
C GLY A 114 -16.86 8.16 -10.34
N GLN A 115 -17.23 8.29 -11.61
CA GLN A 115 -16.75 7.38 -12.66
C GLN A 115 -15.26 7.58 -12.92
N GLN A 116 -14.51 6.53 -12.69
CA GLN A 116 -13.09 6.45 -12.96
C GLN A 116 -12.83 6.28 -14.46
N GLN A 117 -11.61 6.62 -14.85
CA GLN A 117 -11.14 6.59 -16.22
C GLN A 117 -9.87 5.77 -16.28
N LEU A 118 -9.84 4.80 -17.19
CA LEU A 118 -8.67 3.96 -17.42
C LEU A 118 -7.86 4.50 -18.59
N TYR A 119 -6.58 4.77 -18.34
CA TYR A 119 -5.63 5.29 -19.30
C TYR A 119 -4.54 4.28 -19.61
N PHE A 120 -4.01 4.35 -20.82
CA PHE A 120 -2.89 3.56 -21.33
C PHE A 120 -1.86 4.49 -21.96
N GLN A 121 -0.58 4.21 -21.74
CA GLN A 121 0.49 4.87 -22.49
C GLN A 121 1.15 3.90 -23.47
N SER A 122 1.45 4.45 -24.65
CA SER A 122 2.40 3.90 -25.60
C SER A 122 3.64 4.79 -25.67
N SER A 123 4.56 4.52 -26.60
CA SER A 123 5.71 5.41 -26.81
C SER A 123 5.33 6.79 -27.37
N GLU A 124 4.16 6.90 -28.01
CA GLU A 124 3.75 8.07 -28.80
C GLU A 124 2.38 8.65 -28.40
N HIS A 125 1.51 7.87 -27.76
CA HIS A 125 0.15 8.28 -27.44
C HIS A 125 -0.27 7.95 -26.02
N LEU A 126 -1.00 8.88 -25.42
CA LEU A 126 -1.90 8.66 -24.31
C LEU A 126 -3.28 8.23 -24.86
N VAL A 127 -3.79 7.13 -24.35
CA VAL A 127 -5.03 6.50 -24.81
C VAL A 127 -5.97 6.29 -23.63
N GLN A 128 -7.25 6.62 -23.78
CA GLN A 128 -8.29 6.32 -22.81
C GLN A 128 -9.08 5.10 -23.26
N PHE A 129 -9.42 4.23 -22.30
CA PHE A 129 -10.36 3.14 -22.49
C PHE A 129 -11.79 3.61 -22.24
N ILE A 130 -12.66 3.43 -23.23
CA ILE A 130 -14.08 3.81 -23.20
C ILE A 130 -14.89 2.52 -23.08
N ALA A 131 -15.18 2.10 -21.84
CA ALA A 131 -15.87 0.84 -21.56
C ALA A 131 -17.23 0.70 -22.28
N ALA A 132 -17.95 1.81 -22.46
CA ALA A 132 -19.23 1.84 -23.16
C ALA A 132 -19.12 1.57 -24.68
N ASP A 133 -17.97 1.84 -25.32
CA ASP A 133 -17.76 1.60 -26.75
C ASP A 133 -17.15 0.21 -26.98
N LYS A 134 -18.02 -0.78 -27.23
CA LYS A 134 -17.58 -2.16 -27.48
C LYS A 134 -16.89 -2.37 -28.83
N THR A 135 -16.97 -1.40 -29.75
CA THR A 135 -16.45 -1.53 -31.12
C THR A 135 -15.07 -0.90 -31.28
N ALA A 136 -14.86 0.25 -30.66
CA ALA A 136 -13.60 0.99 -30.67
C ALA A 136 -13.29 1.51 -29.25
N PRO A 137 -12.99 0.61 -28.30
CA PRO A 137 -12.86 0.96 -26.89
C PRO A 137 -11.60 1.79 -26.56
N PHE A 138 -10.68 2.01 -27.51
CA PHE A 138 -9.45 2.75 -27.27
C PHE A 138 -9.44 4.06 -28.05
N LYS A 139 -9.47 5.18 -27.33
CA LYS A 139 -9.48 6.52 -27.90
C LYS A 139 -8.17 7.23 -27.60
N VAL A 140 -7.43 7.63 -28.64
CA VAL A 140 -6.24 8.49 -28.47
C VAL A 140 -6.70 9.86 -27.95
N ILE A 141 -6.11 10.31 -26.85
CA ILE A 141 -6.46 11.59 -26.21
C ILE A 141 -5.37 12.64 -26.41
N SER A 142 -4.10 12.24 -26.43
CA SER A 142 -2.97 13.14 -26.70
C SER A 142 -1.79 12.40 -27.29
N ASP A 143 -1.02 13.09 -28.12
CA ASP A 143 0.35 12.70 -28.45
C ASP A 143 1.26 12.98 -27.25
N ILE A 144 2.22 12.09 -26.99
CA ILE A 144 3.15 12.16 -25.86
C ILE A 144 4.56 11.80 -26.30
N ASP A 145 5.54 12.30 -25.56
CA ASP A 145 6.95 11.96 -25.70
C ASP A 145 7.38 11.19 -24.46
N SER A 146 7.33 9.85 -24.51
CA SER A 146 7.66 9.00 -23.36
C SER A 146 9.13 8.61 -23.34
N MET A 147 9.66 8.37 -22.14
CA MET A 147 10.96 7.72 -21.94
C MET A 147 10.99 6.26 -22.46
N THR A 148 9.82 5.64 -22.66
CA THR A 148 9.69 4.30 -23.25
C THR A 148 9.64 4.38 -24.78
N LEU A 149 10.76 4.06 -25.43
CA LEU A 149 10.89 4.10 -26.90
C LEU A 149 10.45 2.79 -27.60
N LYS A 150 10.03 1.77 -26.86
CA LYS A 150 9.62 0.48 -27.44
C LYS A 150 8.22 0.59 -28.06
N SER A 151 8.12 0.36 -29.37
CA SER A 151 6.83 0.25 -30.07
C SER A 151 6.08 -1.05 -29.77
N ARG A 152 6.75 -2.02 -29.15
CA ARG A 152 6.17 -3.27 -28.64
C ARG A 152 6.70 -3.53 -27.24
N ALA A 153 5.81 -3.51 -26.25
CA ALA A 153 6.15 -3.83 -24.87
C ALA A 153 6.05 -5.34 -24.64
N ASP A 154 7.00 -5.89 -23.88
CA ASP A 154 7.06 -7.32 -23.54
C ASP A 154 5.99 -7.69 -22.48
N TYR A 155 5.66 -6.73 -21.62
CA TYR A 155 4.58 -6.79 -20.64
C TYR A 155 3.94 -5.40 -20.53
N ILE A 156 2.85 -5.29 -19.78
CA ILE A 156 2.24 -4.01 -19.42
C ILE A 156 2.46 -3.80 -17.93
N SER A 157 2.78 -2.59 -17.48
CA SER A 157 2.95 -2.28 -16.05
C SER A 157 1.83 -1.35 -15.57
N ARG A 158 1.46 -1.43 -14.29
CA ARG A 158 0.73 -0.34 -13.65
C ARG A 158 1.69 0.85 -13.54
N GLY A 159 1.25 2.01 -14.02
CA GLY A 159 1.98 3.26 -13.90
C GLY A 159 1.51 4.07 -12.69
N ASP A 160 2.04 5.28 -12.59
CA ASP A 160 1.68 6.25 -11.57
C ASP A 160 1.71 7.65 -12.19
N PHE A 161 0.87 7.83 -13.20
CA PHE A 161 0.89 8.97 -14.10
C PHE A 161 -0.44 9.71 -14.19
N VAL A 162 -1.52 9.22 -13.57
CA VAL A 162 -2.83 9.86 -13.53
C VAL A 162 -3.11 10.34 -12.10
N ARG A 163 -3.14 11.65 -11.88
CA ARG A 163 -3.33 12.24 -10.54
C ARG A 163 -3.96 13.63 -10.66
N ASP A 164 -4.69 14.08 -9.65
CA ASP A 164 -5.05 15.50 -9.53
C ASP A 164 -3.84 16.30 -9.02
N LEU A 165 -3.21 17.07 -9.90
CA LEU A 165 -1.99 17.81 -9.56
C LEU A 165 -2.30 19.18 -8.99
N ASN A 166 -3.41 19.78 -9.40
CA ASN A 166 -3.72 21.18 -9.16
C ASN A 166 -4.91 21.39 -8.18
N GLY A 167 -5.49 20.30 -7.66
CA GLY A 167 -6.58 20.31 -6.68
C GLY A 167 -7.94 20.64 -7.28
N ASP A 168 -8.16 20.41 -8.58
CA ASP A 168 -9.41 20.70 -9.28
C ASP A 168 -10.37 19.49 -9.38
N ASN A 169 -10.02 18.37 -8.74
CA ASN A 169 -10.70 17.08 -8.76
C ASN A 169 -10.83 16.47 -10.16
N ARG A 170 -9.94 16.81 -11.09
CA ARG A 170 -9.82 16.15 -12.40
C ARG A 170 -8.49 15.41 -12.51
N ALA A 171 -8.53 14.37 -13.33
CA ALA A 171 -7.37 13.54 -13.60
C ALA A 171 -6.39 14.26 -14.55
N ASP A 172 -5.29 14.78 -14.01
CA ASP A 172 -4.16 15.26 -14.79
C ASP A 172 -3.20 14.11 -15.11
N ILE A 173 -2.31 14.35 -16.08
CA ILE A 173 -1.36 13.32 -16.55
C ILE A 173 0.08 13.82 -16.46
N ILE A 174 0.97 12.99 -15.89
CA ILE A 174 2.42 13.21 -15.91
C ILE A 174 3.06 12.28 -16.95
N ILE A 175 3.78 12.86 -17.91
CA ILE A 175 4.61 12.11 -18.86
C ILE A 175 6.08 12.41 -18.58
N THR A 176 6.84 11.39 -18.19
CA THR A 176 8.29 11.51 -18.01
C THR A 176 9.03 11.24 -19.32
N ASN A 177 9.96 12.12 -19.68
CA ASN A 177 10.90 11.91 -20.76
C ASN A 177 12.36 11.93 -20.26
N PHE A 178 13.34 11.94 -21.16
CA PHE A 178 14.76 11.86 -20.79
C PHE A 178 15.33 13.15 -20.17
N THR A 179 14.65 14.29 -20.28
CA THR A 179 15.17 15.61 -19.91
C THR A 179 14.27 16.43 -18.99
N ASP A 180 12.98 16.13 -18.95
CA ASP A 180 11.94 16.87 -18.26
C ASP A 180 10.67 16.01 -18.08
N ILE A 181 9.65 16.59 -17.44
CA ILE A 181 8.30 16.04 -17.43
C ILE A 181 7.35 16.96 -18.19
N THR A 182 6.37 16.36 -18.85
CA THR A 182 5.22 17.05 -19.42
C THR A 182 3.99 16.77 -18.56
N LEU A 183 3.32 17.83 -18.14
CA LEU A 183 2.03 17.79 -17.47
C LEU A 183 0.92 18.04 -18.50
N LEU A 184 -0.13 17.22 -18.48
CA LEU A 184 -1.37 17.47 -19.19
C LEU A 184 -2.43 17.77 -18.13
N LEU A 185 -2.77 19.05 -17.95
CA LEU A 185 -3.70 19.52 -16.93
C LEU A 185 -5.13 19.54 -17.47
N ALA A 186 -6.02 18.71 -16.93
CA ALA A 186 -7.38 18.52 -17.41
C ALA A 186 -8.19 19.82 -17.31
N GLN A 187 -9.00 20.09 -18.33
CA GLN A 187 -9.83 21.30 -18.41
C GLN A 187 -11.31 20.95 -18.24
N GLU A 188 -12.08 21.85 -17.62
CA GLU A 188 -13.53 21.68 -17.43
C GLU A 188 -14.29 21.49 -18.75
N VAL A 189 -13.88 22.20 -19.80
CA VAL A 189 -14.46 22.10 -21.15
C VAL A 189 -14.02 20.84 -21.92
N GLY A 190 -13.21 19.97 -21.29
CA GLY A 190 -12.59 18.80 -21.88
C GLY A 190 -11.23 19.09 -22.52
N GLY A 191 -10.41 18.06 -22.64
CA GLY A 191 -9.03 18.16 -23.13
C GLY A 191 -8.04 18.59 -22.05
N PHE A 192 -6.82 18.93 -22.47
CA PHE A 192 -5.70 19.21 -21.58
C PHE A 192 -4.95 20.49 -21.95
N THR A 193 -4.53 21.23 -20.93
CA THR A 193 -3.49 22.26 -21.06
C THR A 193 -2.13 21.59 -20.88
N ARG A 194 -1.26 21.70 -21.89
CA ARG A 194 0.09 21.13 -21.83
C ARG A 194 1.07 22.08 -21.17
N GLN A 195 1.82 21.57 -20.19
CA GLN A 195 2.91 22.27 -19.53
C GLN A 195 4.16 21.37 -19.43
N THR A 196 5.34 21.97 -19.36
CA THR A 196 6.61 21.25 -19.14
C THR A 196 7.31 21.82 -17.92
N LEU A 197 7.83 20.95 -17.06
CA LEU A 197 8.69 21.30 -15.91
C LEU A 197 10.07 20.65 -16.08
N PRO A 198 11.17 21.36 -15.77
CA PRO A 198 12.55 20.86 -15.93
C PRO A 198 12.96 19.80 -14.89
N ILE A 199 12.04 18.88 -14.56
CA ILE A 199 12.25 17.76 -13.65
C ILE A 199 12.83 16.60 -14.45
N LYS A 200 14.11 16.31 -14.23
CA LYS A 200 14.81 15.21 -14.88
C LYS A 200 14.51 13.87 -14.22
N PRO A 201 14.52 12.75 -14.96
CA PRO A 201 14.57 11.42 -14.37
C PRO A 201 15.87 11.23 -13.58
N PHE A 202 15.84 10.30 -12.62
CA PHE A 202 17.05 9.77 -11.99
C PHE A 202 17.83 8.94 -13.01
N VAL A 203 19.11 9.23 -13.17
CA VAL A 203 19.97 8.57 -14.15
C VAL A 203 21.11 7.84 -13.45
N ASN A 204 21.11 6.51 -13.54
CA ASN A 204 22.20 5.68 -13.04
C ASN A 204 23.08 5.21 -14.21
N VAL A 205 24.32 5.68 -14.23
CA VAL A 205 25.32 5.27 -15.22
C VAL A 205 26.21 4.21 -14.60
N TYR A 206 26.19 3.00 -15.15
CA TYR A 206 27.02 1.91 -14.66
C TYR A 206 27.64 1.11 -15.80
N LYS A 207 28.98 1.06 -15.81
CA LYS A 207 29.79 0.42 -16.86
C LYS A 207 29.44 0.95 -18.27
N LYS A 208 28.72 0.14 -19.07
CA LYS A 208 28.29 0.46 -20.45
C LYS A 208 26.77 0.60 -20.58
N SER A 209 26.07 0.74 -19.45
CA SER A 209 24.61 0.86 -19.40
C SER A 209 24.22 2.16 -18.72
N VAL A 210 23.10 2.73 -19.16
CA VAL A 210 22.44 3.86 -18.53
C VAL A 210 21.02 3.43 -18.22
N ASN A 211 20.62 3.54 -16.96
CA ASN A 211 19.25 3.30 -16.53
C ASN A 211 18.61 4.65 -16.19
N TYR A 212 17.45 4.91 -16.77
CA TYR A 212 16.64 6.07 -16.46
C TYR A 212 15.43 5.61 -15.66
N THR A 213 15.19 6.28 -14.54
CA THR A 213 14.07 6.01 -13.65
C THR A 213 13.33 7.32 -13.40
N GLU A 214 12.01 7.28 -13.40
CA GLU A 214 11.21 8.47 -13.12
C GLU A 214 11.55 9.02 -11.73
N SER A 215 11.56 10.35 -11.59
CA SER A 215 11.78 10.97 -10.29
C SER A 215 10.47 10.95 -9.50
N LYS A 216 10.48 10.44 -8.26
CA LYS A 216 9.32 10.56 -7.37
C LYS A 216 9.01 12.04 -7.15
N ILE A 217 7.75 12.41 -7.35
CA ILE A 217 7.21 13.75 -7.14
C ILE A 217 6.24 13.69 -5.97
N TYR A 218 6.27 14.71 -5.14
CA TYR A 218 5.35 14.94 -4.03
C TYR A 218 4.49 16.17 -4.33
N LEU A 219 3.29 16.22 -3.75
CA LEU A 219 2.38 17.35 -3.84
C LEU A 219 2.17 17.92 -2.43
N ALA A 220 2.70 19.11 -2.18
CA ALA A 220 2.66 19.72 -0.85
C ALA A 220 2.69 21.25 -0.93
N ASP A 221 2.06 21.93 0.01
CA ASP A 221 2.09 23.39 0.07
C ASP A 221 3.44 23.85 0.67
N MET A 222 4.36 24.25 -0.21
CA MET A 222 5.73 24.62 0.18
C MET A 222 5.89 26.12 0.43
N ASN A 223 4.89 26.92 0.06
CA ASN A 223 4.90 28.37 0.18
C ASN A 223 3.80 28.92 1.12
N LEU A 224 3.00 28.02 1.71
CA LEU A 224 1.92 28.28 2.66
C LEU A 224 0.79 29.15 2.07
N ASP A 225 0.46 28.95 0.79
CA ASP A 225 -0.60 29.66 0.07
C ASP A 225 -1.92 28.87 -0.08
N GLY A 226 -1.97 27.66 0.46
CA GLY A 226 -3.12 26.76 0.43
C GLY A 226 -3.24 25.92 -0.83
N ARG A 227 -2.24 25.94 -1.73
CA ARG A 227 -2.21 25.13 -2.95
C ARG A 227 -1.07 24.11 -2.91
N LYS A 228 -1.24 23.01 -3.63
CA LYS A 228 -0.23 21.94 -3.67
C LYS A 228 0.83 22.27 -4.72
N ASP A 229 2.07 22.41 -4.29
CA ASP A 229 3.21 22.58 -5.18
C ASP A 229 3.79 21.21 -5.58
N ILE A 230 4.41 21.15 -6.75
CA ILE A 230 5.17 19.96 -7.19
C ILE A 230 6.54 20.00 -6.53
N VAL A 231 6.88 18.96 -5.76
CA VAL A 231 8.15 18.85 -5.02
C VAL A 231 8.94 17.65 -5.51
N LYS A 232 10.20 17.89 -5.83
CA LYS A 232 11.21 16.87 -6.14
C LYS A 232 12.33 16.94 -5.11
N ILE A 233 12.90 15.78 -4.80
CA ILE A 233 14.00 15.68 -3.84
C ILE A 233 15.34 15.79 -4.56
N GLY A 234 16.16 16.75 -4.13
CA GLY A 234 17.57 16.86 -4.49
C GLY A 234 18.48 16.21 -3.44
N GLU A 235 19.78 16.27 -3.65
CA GLU A 235 20.75 15.83 -2.65
C GLU A 235 20.93 16.94 -1.59
N GLY A 236 20.35 16.72 -0.40
CA GLY A 236 20.39 17.69 0.70
C GLY A 236 19.43 18.89 0.56
N GLU A 237 18.48 18.85 -0.37
CA GLU A 237 17.51 19.95 -0.57
C GLU A 237 16.19 19.44 -1.15
N LEU A 238 15.12 20.21 -0.94
CA LEU A 238 13.84 20.06 -1.62
C LEU A 238 13.73 21.09 -2.74
N GLU A 239 13.27 20.66 -3.91
CA GLU A 239 13.09 21.48 -5.11
C GLU A 239 11.59 21.59 -5.40
N SER A 240 11.01 22.79 -5.27
CA SER A 240 9.56 23.01 -5.38
C SER A 240 9.20 23.90 -6.57
N TYR A 241 8.15 23.54 -7.29
CA TYR A 241 7.60 24.24 -8.43
C TYR A 241 6.22 24.75 -8.04
N PHE A 242 6.13 26.05 -7.70
CA PHE A 242 4.92 26.57 -7.09
C PHE A 242 3.73 26.59 -8.04
N GLN A 243 2.56 26.19 -7.55
CA GLN A 243 1.31 26.33 -8.28
C GLN A 243 0.96 27.82 -8.48
N THR A 244 0.30 28.15 -9.59
CA THR A 244 -0.19 29.49 -9.90
C THR A 244 -1.70 29.59 -9.65
N ASP A 245 -2.22 30.82 -9.56
CA ASP A 245 -3.65 31.05 -9.37
C ASP A 245 -4.52 30.46 -10.51
N GLU A 246 -3.92 30.26 -11.69
CA GLU A 246 -4.57 29.63 -12.85
C GLU A 246 -4.48 28.09 -12.86
N GLY A 247 -3.92 27.46 -11.83
CA GLY A 247 -3.81 26.00 -11.71
C GLY A 247 -2.61 25.37 -12.43
N GLY A 248 -1.75 26.18 -13.07
CA GLY A 248 -0.47 25.73 -13.64
C GLY A 248 0.67 25.79 -12.62
N PHE A 249 1.90 25.54 -13.06
CA PHE A 249 3.09 25.56 -12.18
C PHE A 249 4.16 26.54 -12.66
N LYS A 250 4.94 27.14 -11.76
CA LYS A 250 6.12 27.93 -12.15
C LYS A 250 7.21 27.01 -12.66
N LYS A 251 7.88 27.34 -13.77
CA LYS A 251 8.99 26.55 -14.33
C LYS A 251 10.32 26.73 -13.59
N THR A 252 10.46 27.82 -12.85
CA THR A 252 11.66 28.10 -12.04
C THR A 252 11.46 27.48 -10.67
N PRO A 253 12.32 26.54 -10.25
CA PRO A 253 12.20 25.92 -8.94
C PRO A 253 12.60 26.88 -7.81
N ASN A 254 12.02 26.66 -6.64
CA ASN A 254 12.46 27.22 -5.36
C ASN A 254 13.14 26.12 -4.55
N TYR A 255 14.33 26.43 -4.04
CA TYR A 255 15.16 25.49 -3.30
C TYR A 255 15.01 25.69 -1.79
N HIS A 256 14.76 24.59 -1.09
CA HIS A 256 14.66 24.53 0.37
C HIS A 256 15.80 23.64 0.89
N PRO A 257 16.95 24.23 1.28
CA PRO A 257 18.08 23.45 1.76
C PRO A 257 17.76 22.76 3.08
N MET A 258 18.11 21.49 3.19
CA MET A 258 17.91 20.70 4.40
C MET A 258 19.17 20.72 5.25
N ARG A 259 18.99 20.73 6.57
CA ARG A 259 20.12 20.66 7.51
C ARG A 259 20.74 19.26 7.52
N GLN A 260 19.90 18.23 7.41
CA GLN A 260 20.31 16.85 7.31
C GLN A 260 20.60 16.51 5.83
N ALA A 261 21.61 15.67 5.60
CA ALA A 261 21.84 15.11 4.28
C ALA A 261 20.72 14.11 3.95
N ILE A 262 19.82 14.51 3.05
CA ILE A 262 18.69 13.71 2.57
C ILE A 262 18.86 13.33 1.10
N SER A 263 18.11 12.33 0.65
CA SER A 263 18.05 11.93 -0.76
C SER A 263 16.66 11.47 -1.16
N GLY A 264 16.35 11.61 -2.45
CA GLY A 264 15.12 11.08 -3.06
C GLY A 264 15.22 9.62 -3.49
N VAL A 265 16.40 9.02 -3.46
CA VAL A 265 16.63 7.65 -3.94
C VAL A 265 17.22 6.78 -2.85
N ASP A 266 17.04 5.47 -3.00
CA ASP A 266 17.63 4.50 -2.10
C ASP A 266 19.16 4.44 -2.22
N TRP A 267 19.84 4.21 -1.10
CA TRP A 267 21.31 4.24 -1.04
C TRP A 267 21.97 3.21 -1.96
N TRP A 268 21.33 2.06 -2.22
CA TRP A 268 21.86 1.02 -3.12
C TRP A 268 21.82 1.44 -4.61
N LEU A 269 21.10 2.51 -4.95
CA LEU A 269 21.13 3.11 -6.28
C LEU A 269 22.27 4.12 -6.43
N LYS A 270 22.87 4.57 -5.33
CA LYS A 270 24.01 5.48 -5.36
C LYS A 270 25.29 4.77 -5.71
N ARG A 271 26.22 5.54 -6.27
CA ARG A 271 27.56 5.09 -6.63
C ARG A 271 28.57 6.10 -6.10
N ASP A 272 29.65 5.59 -5.54
CA ASP A 272 30.78 6.42 -5.09
C ASP A 272 31.71 6.77 -6.26
N ALA A 273 32.86 7.40 -5.96
CA ALA A 273 33.85 7.78 -6.95
C ALA A 273 34.51 6.59 -7.68
N PHE A 274 34.43 5.38 -7.12
CA PHE A 274 34.92 4.15 -7.73
C PHE A 274 33.84 3.45 -8.57
N GLY A 275 32.59 3.91 -8.48
CA GLY A 275 31.44 3.30 -9.14
C GLY A 275 30.85 2.12 -8.38
N ASP A 276 31.15 2.02 -7.08
CA ASP A 276 30.64 0.98 -6.19
C ASP A 276 29.46 1.49 -5.36
N GLN A 277 28.61 0.56 -4.90
CA GLN A 277 27.55 0.87 -3.94
C GLN A 277 28.17 1.27 -2.60
N PRO A 278 27.51 2.15 -1.81
CA PRO A 278 27.96 2.49 -0.47
C PRO A 278 28.18 1.25 0.39
N ASP A 279 29.29 1.23 1.13
CA ASP A 279 29.58 0.17 2.11
C ASP A 279 28.59 0.22 3.28
N GLN A 280 28.02 -0.93 3.60
CA GLN A 280 27.03 -1.10 4.67
C GLN A 280 27.66 -1.34 6.04
N SER A 281 28.98 -1.49 6.15
CA SER A 281 29.67 -1.71 7.43
C SER A 281 29.63 -0.51 8.38
N SER A 282 29.32 0.68 7.86
CA SER A 282 29.17 1.93 8.63
C SER A 282 28.24 2.91 7.90
N LEU A 283 27.10 2.40 7.42
CA LEU A 283 26.15 3.20 6.65
C LEU A 283 25.27 4.03 7.59
N VAL A 284 25.17 5.31 7.29
CA VAL A 284 24.19 6.24 7.84
C VAL A 284 23.55 6.97 6.66
N TYR A 285 22.24 6.82 6.50
CA TYR A 285 21.55 7.31 5.33
C TYR A 285 20.16 7.83 5.67
N ARG A 286 19.72 8.91 5.02
CA ARG A 286 18.35 9.42 5.11
C ARG A 286 17.73 9.50 3.72
N LYS A 287 16.59 8.85 3.55
CA LYS A 287 15.73 8.96 2.37
C LYS A 287 14.45 9.69 2.76
N VAL A 288 13.98 10.59 1.90
CA VAL A 288 12.63 11.15 2.07
C VAL A 288 11.61 10.08 1.71
N GLU A 289 10.72 9.77 2.64
CA GLU A 289 9.61 8.84 2.40
C GLU A 289 8.34 9.60 2.03
N GLU A 290 7.97 10.62 2.82
CA GLU A 290 6.74 11.39 2.66
C GLU A 290 6.95 12.89 2.86
N ILE A 291 6.17 13.68 2.12
CA ILE A 291 6.02 15.14 2.26
C ILE A 291 4.54 15.45 2.13
N ARG A 292 3.86 15.67 3.25
CA ARG A 292 2.43 15.95 3.34
C ARG A 292 2.10 16.47 4.73
N ASP A 293 0.93 17.06 4.90
CA ASP A 293 0.35 17.32 6.22
C ASP A 293 -0.10 15.97 6.83
N ILE A 294 0.43 15.62 8.01
CA ILE A 294 0.23 14.33 8.69
C ILE A 294 -0.67 14.50 9.91
N ASP A 295 -0.56 15.64 10.62
CA ASP A 295 -1.35 15.93 11.82
C ASP A 295 -2.53 16.88 11.59
N HIS A 296 -2.78 17.23 10.32
CA HIS A 296 -3.90 18.02 9.82
C HIS A 296 -3.91 19.45 10.38
N ASP A 297 -2.74 20.03 10.64
CA ASP A 297 -2.60 21.42 11.10
C ASP A 297 -2.56 22.46 9.97
N GLY A 298 -2.57 21.99 8.71
CA GLY A 298 -2.49 22.81 7.50
C GLY A 298 -1.07 23.15 7.07
N ILE A 299 -0.04 22.58 7.70
CA ILE A 299 1.37 22.78 7.38
C ILE A 299 1.95 21.47 6.85
N THR A 300 2.78 21.59 5.81
CA THR A 300 3.49 20.44 5.24
C THR A 300 4.51 19.87 6.23
N ASP A 301 4.42 18.56 6.51
CA ASP A 301 5.38 17.80 7.30
C ASP A 301 6.35 16.98 6.43
N LEU A 302 7.36 16.40 7.08
CA LEU A 302 8.41 15.61 6.44
C LEU A 302 8.68 14.31 7.19
N VAL A 303 8.72 13.20 6.45
CA VAL A 303 9.15 11.89 6.98
C VAL A 303 10.44 11.44 6.30
N LEU A 304 11.44 11.11 7.11
CA LEU A 304 12.71 10.57 6.65
C LEU A 304 12.89 9.14 7.14
N ARG A 305 13.19 8.20 6.24
CA ARG A 305 13.72 6.89 6.65
C ARG A 305 15.21 7.02 6.94
N TYR A 306 15.55 6.90 8.21
CA TYR A 306 16.90 6.84 8.73
C TYR A 306 17.40 5.40 8.76
N THR A 307 18.28 5.05 7.82
CA THR A 307 18.94 3.75 7.79
C THR A 307 20.31 3.85 8.46
N LYS A 308 20.50 3.04 9.51
CA LYS A 308 21.80 2.81 10.13
C LYS A 308 22.16 1.34 10.03
N SER A 309 23.34 1.04 9.49
CA SER A 309 23.84 -0.32 9.37
C SER A 309 25.29 -0.41 9.82
N SER A 310 25.60 -1.44 10.63
CA SER A 310 26.97 -1.83 10.97
C SER A 310 27.41 -3.14 10.28
N GLY A 311 26.52 -3.72 9.47
CA GLY A 311 26.74 -4.93 8.70
C GLY A 311 25.42 -5.53 8.21
N VAL A 312 25.50 -6.65 7.50
CA VAL A 312 24.33 -7.27 6.84
C VAL A 312 23.24 -7.70 7.83
N LEU A 313 23.60 -8.06 9.06
CA LEU A 313 22.68 -8.53 10.10
C LEU A 313 22.33 -7.47 11.15
N ASP A 314 23.00 -6.32 11.12
CA ASP A 314 22.77 -5.24 12.08
C ASP A 314 22.39 -3.99 11.30
N ARG A 315 21.10 -3.95 10.93
CA ARG A 315 20.47 -2.85 10.22
C ARG A 315 19.20 -2.44 10.93
N VAL A 316 19.09 -1.13 11.15
CA VAL A 316 17.90 -0.48 11.66
C VAL A 316 17.44 0.53 10.64
N ASN A 317 16.15 0.53 10.37
CA ASN A 317 15.45 1.57 9.63
C ASN A 317 14.47 2.21 10.61
N ASP A 318 14.76 3.42 11.05
CA ASP A 318 13.82 4.23 11.83
C ASP A 318 13.17 5.25 10.91
N TYR A 319 11.93 5.65 11.22
CA TYR A 319 11.27 6.75 10.49
C TYR A 319 11.21 7.98 11.39
N GLU A 320 11.95 9.02 11.00
CA GLU A 320 12.04 10.30 11.68
C GLU A 320 10.95 11.24 11.12
N ILE A 321 10.06 11.72 11.98
CA ILE A 321 8.93 12.57 11.61
C ILE A 321 9.21 13.99 12.10
N PHE A 322 9.18 14.94 11.17
CA PHE A 322 9.39 16.36 11.39
C PHE A 322 8.11 17.11 11.07
N LEU A 323 7.46 17.66 12.10
CA LEU A 323 6.28 18.51 11.91
C LEU A 323 6.73 19.87 11.38
N GLY A 324 6.03 20.39 10.38
CA GLY A 324 6.32 21.66 9.75
C GLY A 324 6.06 22.85 10.70
N GLU A 325 6.82 23.92 10.52
CA GLU A 325 6.61 25.18 11.24
C GLU A 325 6.49 26.34 10.26
N ASN A 326 5.46 27.17 10.46
CA ASN A 326 5.30 28.43 9.76
C ASN A 326 6.10 29.54 10.47
N ASN A 327 7.29 29.83 9.94
CA ASN A 327 8.14 30.90 10.43
C ASN A 327 8.01 32.15 9.55
N GLU A 328 7.06 33.02 9.90
CA GLU A 328 6.75 34.29 9.20
C GLU A 328 6.38 34.10 7.71
N GLY A 329 5.54 33.10 7.41
CA GLY A 329 5.11 32.77 6.05
C GLY A 329 6.10 31.89 5.29
N LYS A 330 7.07 31.29 5.98
CA LYS A 330 8.05 30.38 5.39
C LYS A 330 8.01 29.03 6.11
N LEU A 331 7.81 27.97 5.34
CA LEU A 331 7.91 26.60 5.82
C LEU A 331 9.34 26.30 6.30
N SER A 332 9.43 25.62 7.43
CA SER A 332 10.68 25.12 7.99
C SER A 332 10.44 23.87 8.81
N PHE A 333 11.49 23.07 8.98
CA PHE A 333 11.44 21.85 9.79
C PHE A 333 12.37 21.99 11.00
N PRO A 334 12.01 21.42 12.17
CA PRO A 334 12.87 21.42 13.34
C PRO A 334 14.17 20.65 13.10
N ILE A 335 15.17 20.90 13.97
CA ILE A 335 16.49 20.25 13.85
C ILE A 335 16.41 18.78 14.24
N GLU A 336 15.66 18.48 15.29
CA GLU A 336 15.42 17.14 15.81
C GLU A 336 14.01 16.71 15.43
N PRO A 337 13.77 15.41 15.16
CA PRO A 337 12.44 14.93 14.83
C PRO A 337 11.48 15.07 16.02
N ASN A 338 10.22 15.35 15.73
CA ASN A 338 9.13 15.42 16.70
C ASN A 338 8.79 14.02 17.23
N SER A 339 8.86 13.02 16.34
CA SER A 339 8.62 11.60 16.64
C SER A 339 9.61 10.72 15.88
N VAL A 340 9.90 9.54 16.43
CA VAL A 340 10.68 8.50 15.75
C VAL A 340 9.92 7.18 15.86
N ILE A 341 9.55 6.62 14.72
CA ILE A 341 8.96 5.28 14.63
C ILE A 341 10.10 4.27 14.69
N HIS A 342 10.11 3.51 15.78
CA HIS A 342 11.13 2.51 16.09
C HIS A 342 10.46 1.29 16.73
N ALA A 343 10.83 0.11 16.24
CA ALA A 343 10.42 -1.18 16.79
C ALA A 343 11.53 -2.22 16.56
N GLU A 344 11.31 -3.45 17.03
CA GLU A 344 12.30 -4.51 16.89
C GLU A 344 12.46 -4.94 15.41
N GLY A 345 13.67 -5.36 15.04
CA GLY A 345 14.00 -5.74 13.66
C GLY A 345 14.31 -4.57 12.72
N THR A 346 14.56 -4.88 11.45
CA THR A 346 14.65 -3.89 10.37
C THR A 346 13.24 -3.53 9.91
N LEU A 347 12.85 -2.26 10.04
CA LEU A 347 11.55 -1.81 9.59
C LEU A 347 11.47 -1.60 8.07
N THR A 348 10.34 -1.98 7.47
CA THR A 348 9.98 -1.79 6.06
C THR A 348 8.47 -1.53 5.95
N GLY A 349 7.98 -1.23 4.73
CA GLY A 349 6.54 -1.08 4.49
C GLY A 349 5.89 0.02 5.34
N PHE A 350 6.55 1.17 5.45
CA PHE A 350 5.97 2.32 6.16
C PHE A 350 4.78 2.85 5.41
N GLU A 351 3.66 2.96 6.11
CA GLU A 351 2.40 3.45 5.58
C GLU A 351 1.70 4.31 6.62
N PHE A 352 1.13 5.43 6.16
CA PHE A 352 0.17 6.19 6.93
C PHE A 352 -1.22 5.64 6.69
N ILE A 353 -1.95 5.38 7.76
CA ILE A 353 -3.29 4.79 7.73
C ILE A 353 -4.20 5.59 8.66
N ASP A 354 -5.47 5.73 8.33
CA ASP A 354 -6.48 6.23 9.27
C ASP A 354 -7.30 5.02 9.71
N ILE A 355 -6.85 4.36 10.79
CA ILE A 355 -7.40 3.06 11.16
C ILE A 355 -8.67 3.21 12.01
N ASP A 356 -8.86 4.35 12.67
CA ASP A 356 -10.00 4.59 13.55
C ASP A 356 -10.91 5.77 13.18
N ASP A 357 -10.74 6.31 11.96
CA ASP A 357 -11.60 7.31 11.31
C ASP A 357 -11.63 8.63 12.12
N ASP A 358 -10.48 9.04 12.67
CA ASP A 358 -10.32 10.27 13.45
C ASP A 358 -9.61 11.42 12.72
N GLU A 359 -9.35 11.23 11.42
CA GLU A 359 -8.60 12.11 10.52
C GLU A 359 -7.12 12.31 10.93
N LYS A 360 -6.60 11.58 11.91
CA LYS A 360 -5.18 11.56 12.23
C LYS A 360 -4.57 10.27 11.74
N LEU A 361 -3.41 10.41 11.11
CA LEU A 361 -2.77 9.25 10.49
C LEU A 361 -2.00 8.45 11.54
N GLU A 362 -2.41 7.21 11.77
CA GLU A 362 -1.60 6.16 12.36
C GLU A 362 -0.44 5.77 11.44
N VAL A 363 0.57 5.12 12.02
CA VAL A 363 1.65 4.49 11.25
C VAL A 363 1.55 2.98 11.37
N MET A 364 1.55 2.30 10.23
CA MET A 364 1.81 0.87 10.12
C MET A 364 3.20 0.63 9.52
N VAL A 365 3.96 -0.26 10.15
CA VAL A 365 5.28 -0.71 9.66
C VAL A 365 5.43 -2.19 9.92
N SER A 366 6.21 -2.84 9.07
CA SER A 366 6.62 -4.23 9.24
C SER A 366 8.05 -4.32 9.77
N GLY A 367 8.33 -5.23 10.69
CA GLY A 367 9.66 -5.47 11.24
C GLY A 367 10.15 -6.90 10.99
N PHE A 368 11.39 -7.01 10.52
CA PHE A 368 12.06 -8.29 10.30
C PHE A 368 13.27 -8.45 11.23
N ASP A 369 13.26 -9.45 12.10
CA ASP A 369 14.43 -9.80 12.90
C ASP A 369 15.36 -10.74 12.13
N ILE A 370 16.42 -10.18 11.54
CA ILE A 370 17.39 -10.91 10.72
C ILE A 370 18.61 -11.31 11.55
N GLY A 371 18.41 -12.30 12.43
CA GLY A 371 19.47 -12.94 13.20
C GLY A 371 20.03 -14.22 12.54
N LEU A 372 21.22 -14.65 12.96
CA LEU A 372 21.81 -15.91 12.47
C LEU A 372 20.93 -17.13 12.81
N SER A 373 20.32 -17.16 13.99
CA SER A 373 19.38 -18.22 14.39
C SER A 373 18.13 -18.23 13.52
N GLN A 374 17.62 -17.07 13.15
CA GLN A 374 16.44 -16.87 12.34
C GLN A 374 16.74 -17.31 10.92
N ILE A 375 17.90 -16.96 10.35
CA ILE A 375 18.35 -17.47 9.05
C ILE A 375 18.43 -19.00 9.05
N ILE A 376 19.02 -19.61 10.09
CA ILE A 376 19.11 -21.08 10.17
C ILE A 376 17.72 -21.71 10.31
N GLY A 377 16.85 -21.13 11.17
CA GLY A 377 15.48 -21.57 11.38
C GLY A 377 14.69 -21.52 10.09
N ALA A 378 14.76 -20.40 9.39
CA ALA A 378 14.19 -20.16 8.09
C ALA A 378 14.61 -21.25 7.09
N LEU A 379 15.92 -21.54 6.96
CA LEU A 379 16.41 -22.56 6.02
C LEU A 379 15.88 -23.98 6.35
N ILE A 380 15.37 -24.21 7.56
CA ILE A 380 14.79 -25.48 7.99
C ILE A 380 13.27 -25.48 7.83
N SER A 381 12.58 -24.40 8.22
CA SER A 381 11.12 -24.27 8.18
C SER A 381 10.59 -23.90 6.80
N GLY A 382 11.37 -23.16 6.00
CA GLY A 382 10.90 -22.50 4.78
C GLY A 382 10.09 -21.24 5.05
N SER A 383 10.26 -20.62 6.23
CA SER A 383 9.49 -19.45 6.63
C SER A 383 10.19 -18.52 7.62
N ILE A 384 9.76 -17.26 7.68
CA ILE A 384 10.29 -16.23 8.59
C ILE A 384 9.11 -15.47 9.22
N ASP A 385 9.15 -15.30 10.53
CA ASP A 385 8.18 -14.47 11.25
C ASP A 385 8.48 -12.98 11.01
N GLN A 386 7.42 -12.23 10.75
CA GLN A 386 7.40 -10.79 10.53
C GLN A 386 6.42 -10.16 11.50
N ASP A 387 6.85 -9.11 12.19
CA ASP A 387 5.95 -8.33 13.03
C ASP A 387 5.31 -7.19 12.23
N VAL A 388 4.03 -6.96 12.45
CA VAL A 388 3.25 -5.81 11.99
C VAL A 388 2.98 -4.92 13.18
N TYR A 389 3.56 -3.73 13.18
CA TYR A 389 3.48 -2.75 14.25
C TYR A 389 2.55 -1.61 13.88
N LEU A 390 1.69 -1.22 14.82
CA LEU A 390 0.83 -0.05 14.71
C LEU A 390 1.21 1.01 15.75
N PHE A 391 1.34 2.26 15.31
CA PHE A 391 1.62 3.41 16.16
C PHE A 391 0.50 4.43 16.03
N LYS A 392 -0.10 4.78 17.16
CA LYS A 392 -1.17 5.78 17.27
C LYS A 392 -0.60 7.18 17.46
N MET A 393 -1.14 8.15 16.72
CA MET A 393 -0.83 9.55 16.95
C MET A 393 -1.55 10.07 18.21
N ASP A 394 -0.86 10.83 19.05
CA ASP A 394 -1.46 11.47 20.21
C ASP A 394 -2.08 12.84 19.87
N SER A 395 -2.76 13.44 20.85
CA SER A 395 -3.42 14.74 20.71
C SER A 395 -2.47 15.92 20.36
N ASN A 396 -1.15 15.74 20.48
CA ASN A 396 -0.14 16.77 20.21
C ASN A 396 0.63 16.49 18.90
N GLY A 397 0.13 15.62 18.03
CA GLY A 397 0.79 15.28 16.76
C GLY A 397 1.97 14.34 16.91
N ARG A 398 2.06 13.57 18.01
CA ARG A 398 3.25 12.75 18.32
C ARG A 398 2.96 11.27 18.41
N TYR A 399 3.93 10.46 18.00
CA TYR A 399 3.87 9.00 18.14
C TYR A 399 4.65 8.54 19.37
N ALA A 400 4.18 7.45 19.96
CA ALA A 400 4.85 6.81 21.08
C ALA A 400 6.19 6.18 20.66
N LYS A 401 7.14 6.10 21.59
CA LYS A 401 8.45 5.45 21.37
C LYS A 401 8.38 3.93 21.14
N LYS A 402 7.23 3.33 21.35
CA LYS A 402 6.97 1.89 21.21
C LYS A 402 5.63 1.72 20.51
N PRO A 403 5.46 0.64 19.74
CA PRO A 403 4.20 0.38 19.07
C PRO A 403 3.06 0.22 20.06
N ASN A 404 1.90 0.70 19.67
CA ASN A 404 0.64 0.54 20.40
C ASN A 404 0.20 -0.93 20.38
N THR A 405 0.36 -1.57 19.23
CA THR A 405 0.02 -2.97 18.96
C THR A 405 1.08 -3.61 18.06
N SER A 406 1.33 -4.90 18.29
CA SER A 406 2.07 -5.77 17.38
C SER A 406 1.22 -6.99 17.04
N LYS A 407 1.31 -7.47 15.81
CA LYS A 407 0.79 -8.75 15.33
C LYS A 407 1.87 -9.46 14.54
N GLU A 408 1.85 -10.78 14.57
CA GLU A 408 2.84 -11.60 13.87
C GLU A 408 2.19 -12.21 12.64
N VAL A 409 2.94 -12.23 11.54
CA VAL A 409 2.58 -12.89 10.29
C VAL A 409 3.79 -13.66 9.77
N GLU A 410 3.55 -14.76 9.06
CA GLU A 410 4.61 -15.62 8.55
C GLU A 410 4.81 -15.36 7.05
N LEU A 411 6.05 -15.13 6.64
CA LEU A 411 6.49 -15.05 5.26
C LEU A 411 7.06 -16.40 4.83
N SER A 412 6.50 -17.02 3.79
CA SER A 412 6.98 -18.28 3.22
C SER A 412 8.12 -18.04 2.22
N PHE A 413 9.01 -19.02 2.07
CA PHE A 413 9.96 -19.04 0.96
C PHE A 413 10.36 -20.45 0.56
N SER A 414 10.55 -20.65 -0.75
CA SER A 414 10.92 -21.92 -1.33
C SER A 414 12.41 -21.97 -1.65
N LEU A 415 13.12 -22.91 -1.02
CA LEU A 415 14.53 -23.18 -1.31
C LEU A 415 14.76 -23.81 -2.69
N THR A 416 13.74 -24.43 -3.27
CA THR A 416 13.87 -25.13 -4.56
C THR A 416 13.66 -24.20 -5.74
N SER A 417 12.65 -23.31 -5.67
CA SER A 417 12.42 -22.29 -6.71
C SER A 417 13.27 -21.04 -6.48
N GLY A 418 13.72 -20.81 -5.24
CA GLY A 418 14.42 -19.59 -4.84
C GLY A 418 13.51 -18.37 -4.75
N GLN A 419 12.19 -18.59 -4.68
CA GLN A 419 11.19 -17.54 -4.58
C GLN A 419 10.72 -17.36 -3.14
N SER A 420 10.44 -16.11 -2.78
CA SER A 420 9.79 -15.73 -1.53
C SER A 420 8.32 -15.46 -1.82
N GLY A 421 7.45 -15.91 -0.93
CA GLY A 421 6.09 -15.38 -0.82
C GLY A 421 6.10 -14.03 -0.13
N GLU A 422 4.94 -13.40 -0.09
CA GLU A 422 4.67 -12.17 0.67
C GLU A 422 3.41 -12.39 1.51
N PRO A 423 3.43 -12.10 2.82
CA PRO A 423 2.23 -12.26 3.64
C PRO A 423 1.14 -11.26 3.26
N VAL A 424 -0.11 -11.62 3.54
CA VAL A 424 -1.22 -10.66 3.45
C VAL A 424 -1.18 -9.75 4.67
N ILE A 425 -1.06 -8.44 4.44
CA ILE A 425 -1.22 -7.40 5.44
C ILE A 425 -2.07 -6.30 4.79
N LYS A 426 -3.35 -6.21 5.14
CA LYS A 426 -4.29 -5.23 4.57
C LYS A 426 -5.20 -4.65 5.65
N LEU A 427 -5.79 -3.50 5.34
CA LEU A 427 -6.82 -2.84 6.13
C LEU A 427 -8.13 -2.81 5.34
N ALA A 428 -9.24 -2.97 6.03
CA ALA A 428 -10.58 -3.01 5.45
C ALA A 428 -11.65 -2.81 6.53
N ASP A 429 -12.77 -2.15 6.22
CA ASP A 429 -13.95 -2.14 7.12
C ASP A 429 -14.88 -3.32 6.79
N PHE A 430 -14.69 -4.48 7.41
CA PHE A 430 -15.50 -5.67 7.08
C PHE A 430 -16.88 -5.67 7.73
N ASN A 431 -17.11 -4.81 8.73
CA ASN A 431 -18.34 -4.82 9.52
C ASN A 431 -19.23 -3.58 9.30
N GLY A 432 -18.73 -2.58 8.56
CA GLY A 432 -19.42 -1.34 8.20
C GLY A 432 -19.46 -0.31 9.32
N ASP A 433 -18.55 -0.39 10.30
CA ASP A 433 -18.49 0.50 11.46
C ASP A 433 -17.59 1.73 11.26
N LYS A 434 -17.01 1.85 10.05
CA LYS A 434 -16.06 2.86 9.54
C LYS A 434 -14.65 2.78 10.08
N ARG A 435 -14.37 1.95 11.08
CA ARG A 435 -13.00 1.69 11.50
C ARG A 435 -12.41 0.58 10.65
N GLN A 436 -11.14 0.71 10.36
CA GLN A 436 -10.42 -0.28 9.59
C GLN A 436 -10.07 -1.47 10.49
N ASP A 437 -10.39 -2.67 10.03
CA ASP A 437 -9.97 -3.94 10.59
C ASP A 437 -8.61 -4.34 9.98
N LEU A 438 -7.78 -5.05 10.76
CA LEU A 438 -6.50 -5.56 10.28
C LEU A 438 -6.64 -7.00 9.78
N LEU A 439 -6.40 -7.21 8.49
CA LEU A 439 -6.39 -8.50 7.82
C LEU A 439 -4.96 -9.04 7.68
N LEU A 440 -4.69 -10.20 8.26
CA LEU A 440 -3.39 -10.89 8.17
C LEU A 440 -3.55 -12.31 7.59
N SER A 441 -2.54 -12.79 6.86
CA SER A 441 -2.44 -14.22 6.51
C SER A 441 -2.13 -15.08 7.75
N ASP A 442 -2.66 -16.31 7.78
CA ASP A 442 -2.43 -17.33 8.80
C ASP A 442 -2.19 -18.68 8.10
N GLY A 443 -0.94 -18.85 7.64
CA GLY A 443 -0.54 -19.87 6.69
C GLY A 443 -1.21 -19.71 5.32
N ASP A 444 -1.18 -20.77 4.51
CA ASP A 444 -1.55 -20.70 3.08
C ASP A 444 -3.08 -20.82 2.81
N SER A 445 -3.88 -20.98 3.87
CA SER A 445 -5.30 -21.36 3.75
C SER A 445 -6.24 -20.58 4.65
N ASN A 446 -5.73 -19.59 5.39
CA ASN A 446 -6.55 -18.84 6.32
C ASN A 446 -6.12 -17.38 6.37
N LEU A 447 -7.11 -16.52 6.56
CA LEU A 447 -6.94 -15.14 6.99
C LEU A 447 -7.37 -15.01 8.45
N ARG A 448 -6.80 -14.03 9.13
CA ARG A 448 -7.27 -13.55 10.42
C ARG A 448 -7.67 -12.09 10.32
N VAL A 449 -8.90 -11.79 10.70
CA VAL A 449 -9.44 -10.44 10.78
C VAL A 449 -9.42 -9.98 12.23
N TYR A 450 -8.67 -8.92 12.53
CA TYR A 450 -8.67 -8.28 13.84
C TYR A 450 -9.50 -7.00 13.78
N LEU A 451 -10.69 -7.03 14.38
CA LEU A 451 -11.62 -5.91 14.33
C LEU A 451 -11.02 -4.61 14.87
N GLY A 452 -11.30 -3.49 14.21
CA GLY A 452 -10.92 -2.15 14.61
C GLY A 452 -11.56 -1.73 15.94
N GLU A 453 -10.78 -1.07 16.78
CA GLU A 453 -11.23 -0.56 18.08
C GLU A 453 -10.78 0.90 18.27
N SER A 454 -11.66 1.74 18.82
CA SER A 454 -11.32 3.13 19.19
C SER A 454 -10.37 3.27 20.39
N SER A 455 -9.89 2.15 20.93
CA SER A 455 -8.95 2.14 22.04
C SER A 455 -7.55 2.50 21.55
N SER A 456 -6.63 2.82 22.46
CA SER A 456 -5.22 3.06 22.10
C SER A 456 -4.52 1.83 21.52
N LYS A 457 -5.20 0.69 21.39
CA LYS A 457 -4.70 -0.54 20.76
C LYS A 457 -5.06 -0.66 19.29
N LEU A 458 -5.96 0.19 18.76
CA LEU A 458 -6.37 0.27 17.36
C LEU A 458 -7.11 -0.96 16.82
N VAL A 459 -6.73 -2.17 17.23
CA VAL A 459 -7.38 -3.42 16.82
C VAL A 459 -7.51 -4.40 17.98
N GLY A 460 -8.48 -5.30 17.86
CA GLY A 460 -8.80 -6.32 18.85
C GLY A 460 -7.67 -7.33 19.10
N LYS A 461 -7.68 -7.89 20.31
CA LYS A 461 -6.66 -8.87 20.71
C LYS A 461 -6.82 -10.21 19.97
N ARG A 462 -8.06 -10.66 19.76
CA ARG A 462 -8.39 -11.91 19.07
C ARG A 462 -8.88 -11.58 17.68
N GLY A 463 -8.43 -12.36 16.70
CA GLY A 463 -8.91 -12.26 15.33
C GLY A 463 -9.89 -13.38 15.01
N GLU A 464 -10.81 -13.10 14.10
CA GLU A 464 -11.73 -14.08 13.51
C GLU A 464 -11.05 -14.77 12.34
N LYS A 465 -11.22 -16.09 12.26
CA LYS A 465 -10.57 -16.92 11.25
C LYS A 465 -11.47 -17.05 10.03
N LEU A 466 -10.95 -16.70 8.86
CA LEU A 466 -11.60 -16.90 7.56
C LEU A 466 -10.83 -17.95 6.77
N GLU A 467 -11.47 -19.08 6.45
CA GLU A 467 -10.85 -20.13 5.64
C GLU A 467 -11.00 -19.82 4.15
N VAL A 468 -9.87 -19.57 3.49
CA VAL A 468 -9.80 -19.28 2.06
C VAL A 468 -8.40 -19.60 1.55
N THR A 469 -8.30 -20.20 0.36
CA THR A 469 -7.02 -20.47 -0.28
C THR A 469 -6.33 -19.14 -0.61
N LEU A 470 -5.15 -18.92 -0.05
CA LEU A 470 -4.36 -17.72 -0.27
C LEU A 470 -3.37 -17.91 -1.42
N PRO A 471 -3.00 -16.82 -2.12
CA PRO A 471 -1.88 -16.84 -3.02
C PRO A 471 -0.57 -16.80 -2.23
N GLU A 472 0.49 -17.38 -2.79
CA GLU A 472 1.85 -17.24 -2.24
C GLU A 472 2.31 -15.76 -2.18
N GLU A 473 1.86 -14.94 -3.13
CA GLU A 473 2.13 -13.49 -3.18
C GLU A 473 0.91 -12.72 -2.61
N GLY A 474 0.99 -12.30 -1.35
CA GLY A 474 -0.10 -11.64 -0.62
C GLY A 474 -0.61 -10.34 -1.26
N ASP A 475 0.21 -9.64 -2.05
CA ASP A 475 -0.19 -8.47 -2.84
C ASP A 475 -1.12 -8.78 -4.03
N MET A 476 -1.36 -10.07 -4.31
CA MET A 476 -2.42 -10.49 -5.23
C MET A 476 -3.82 -10.45 -4.60
N LEU A 477 -3.90 -10.10 -3.31
CA LEU A 477 -5.14 -9.80 -2.61
C LEU A 477 -5.39 -8.28 -2.61
N SER A 478 -6.61 -7.87 -2.96
CA SER A 478 -7.06 -6.47 -2.92
C SER A 478 -8.38 -6.34 -2.19
N ILE A 479 -8.61 -5.16 -1.63
CA ILE A 479 -9.77 -4.81 -0.80
C ILE A 479 -10.54 -3.68 -1.47
N ALA A 480 -11.86 -3.77 -1.47
CA ALA A 480 -12.76 -2.67 -1.77
C ALA A 480 -14.20 -3.06 -1.42
N ASP A 481 -15.03 -2.11 -1.03
CA ASP A 481 -16.49 -2.25 -1.10
C ASP A 481 -16.91 -2.41 -2.57
N LEU A 482 -17.23 -3.65 -2.97
CA LEU A 482 -17.54 -4.00 -4.35
C LEU A 482 -19.01 -3.82 -4.70
N ASN A 483 -19.89 -3.80 -3.70
CA ASN A 483 -21.34 -3.82 -3.88
C ASN A 483 -22.03 -2.54 -3.35
N TYR A 484 -21.25 -1.62 -2.77
CA TYR A 484 -21.65 -0.38 -2.13
C TYR A 484 -22.56 -0.56 -0.91
N ASP A 485 -22.39 -1.64 -0.14
CA ASP A 485 -23.13 -1.86 1.11
C ASP A 485 -22.46 -1.24 2.34
N GLY A 486 -21.29 -0.60 2.15
CA GLY A 486 -20.51 0.03 3.20
C GLY A 486 -19.58 -0.94 3.92
N LYS A 487 -19.43 -2.18 3.45
CA LYS A 487 -18.45 -3.15 3.93
C LYS A 487 -17.45 -3.44 2.82
N ASP A 488 -16.19 -3.50 3.19
CA ASP A 488 -15.15 -3.89 2.27
C ASP A 488 -15.17 -5.40 2.00
N ASP A 489 -14.89 -5.77 0.75
CA ASP A 489 -14.82 -7.16 0.28
C ASP A 489 -13.39 -7.54 -0.10
N ILE A 490 -13.13 -8.84 -0.27
CA ILE A 490 -11.80 -9.37 -0.64
C ILE A 490 -11.80 -9.92 -2.05
N LEU A 491 -10.83 -9.48 -2.85
CA LEU A 491 -10.49 -10.03 -4.16
C LEU A 491 -9.18 -10.78 -4.09
N ILE A 492 -9.15 -12.03 -4.56
CA ILE A 492 -7.95 -12.88 -4.53
C ILE A 492 -7.64 -13.38 -5.93
N LYS A 493 -6.43 -13.11 -6.41
CA LYS A 493 -5.86 -13.69 -7.63
C LYS A 493 -4.65 -14.55 -7.28
N TYR A 494 -4.36 -15.54 -8.12
CA TYR A 494 -3.24 -16.46 -7.93
C TYR A 494 -2.13 -16.20 -8.96
N GLY A 495 -0.89 -16.25 -8.52
CA GLY A 495 0.32 -16.00 -9.29
C GLY A 495 1.03 -17.28 -9.72
N ARG A 496 2.19 -17.12 -10.38
CA ARG A 496 2.95 -18.23 -10.99
C ARG A 496 3.57 -19.20 -9.99
N GLN A 497 3.58 -18.84 -8.71
CA GLN A 497 4.05 -19.68 -7.62
C GLN A 497 2.96 -20.65 -7.15
N ASP A 498 1.70 -20.35 -7.47
CA ASP A 498 0.53 -21.17 -7.15
C ASP A 498 0.29 -22.28 -8.19
N ASP A 499 -0.66 -23.16 -7.90
CA ASP A 499 -1.09 -24.24 -8.80
C ASP A 499 -1.55 -23.69 -10.17
N VAL A 500 -1.15 -24.38 -11.24
CA VAL A 500 -1.37 -23.93 -12.63
C VAL A 500 -2.85 -23.73 -12.96
N GLU A 501 -3.73 -24.54 -12.36
CA GLU A 501 -5.18 -24.43 -12.51
C GLU A 501 -5.74 -23.11 -11.97
N LEU A 502 -5.09 -22.53 -10.95
CA LEU A 502 -5.50 -21.27 -10.32
C LEU A 502 -5.13 -20.03 -11.14
N LEU A 503 -4.18 -20.13 -12.06
CA LEU A 503 -3.72 -18.99 -12.88
C LEU A 503 -4.81 -18.39 -13.78
N THR A 504 -5.90 -19.13 -14.00
CA THR A 504 -7.05 -18.69 -14.80
C THR A 504 -8.28 -18.46 -13.92
N GLN A 505 -8.11 -18.44 -12.60
CA GLN A 505 -9.18 -18.27 -11.63
C GLN A 505 -8.87 -17.11 -10.68
N PHE A 506 -9.93 -16.54 -10.14
CA PHE A 506 -9.85 -15.60 -9.03
C PHE A 506 -11.04 -15.83 -8.09
N ARG A 507 -10.94 -15.33 -6.87
CA ARG A 507 -12.02 -15.36 -5.89
C ARG A 507 -12.49 -13.96 -5.55
N VAL A 508 -13.77 -13.88 -5.28
CA VAL A 508 -14.43 -12.72 -4.66
C VAL A 508 -15.05 -13.23 -3.36
N VAL A 509 -14.74 -12.56 -2.26
CA VAL A 509 -15.27 -12.87 -0.93
C VAL A 509 -16.03 -11.64 -0.48
N LEU A 510 -17.36 -11.71 -0.56
CA LEU A 510 -18.22 -10.60 -0.16
C LEU A 510 -18.48 -10.65 1.34
N SER A 511 -18.40 -9.51 2.02
CA SER A 511 -18.82 -9.34 3.42
C SER A 511 -20.35 -9.26 3.50
N GLU A 512 -20.98 -9.89 4.50
CA GLU A 512 -22.45 -9.93 4.68
C GLU A 512 -22.95 -9.17 5.91
#